data_AF-A0A0P7WUI2-F1
#
_entry.id   AF-A0A0P7WUI2-F1
#
_cell.length_a   1.000
_cell.length_b   1.000
_cell.length_c   1.000
_cell.angle_alpha   90.00
_cell.angle_beta   90.00
_cell.angle_gamma   90.00
#
_symmetry.space_group_name_H-M   'P 1'
#
loop_
_entity.id
_entity.type
_entity.pdbx_description
1 polymer ?
#
loop_
_entity_poly.entity_id
_entity_poly.type
_entity_poly.pdbx_seq_one_letter_code
_entity_poly.pdbx_strand_id
1 'polypeptide(L)'
;MCLGAAAAADEFNVVELVTEQGGESKAFPLATLRASVMLTVNLSGMELSPPVTFRLRSGSGPVHVCAEHVALEEFSGEEGEEEELGEEEEEDEEEEPSPKPEKKQAARSAGKRKKPEEADEDVDASNDNPPKKVCNRNVLLL
;
A
#
# COMPACT_ATOMS: atom_id res chain seq x y z
N MET A 1 -13.86 -10.68 13.21
CA MET A 1 -14.22 -10.68 14.64
C MET A 1 -15.16 -11.82 14.93
N CYS A 2 -15.02 -12.52 16.06
CA CYS A 2 -15.94 -13.59 16.45
C CYS A 2 -16.14 -13.66 17.97
N LEU A 3 -17.28 -14.21 18.39
CA LEU A 3 -17.54 -14.54 19.79
C LEU A 3 -16.71 -15.76 20.22
N GLY A 4 -16.12 -15.68 21.40
CA GLY A 4 -15.50 -16.83 22.04
C GLY A 4 -16.52 -17.80 22.60
N ALA A 5 -16.10 -19.05 22.83
CA ALA A 5 -16.98 -20.13 23.28
C ALA A 5 -17.65 -19.87 24.65
N ALA A 6 -17.05 -19.04 25.49
CA ALA A 6 -17.58 -18.67 26.80
C ALA A 6 -18.59 -17.51 26.76
N ALA A 7 -18.87 -16.95 25.57
CA ALA A 7 -19.79 -15.82 25.45
C ALA A 7 -21.23 -16.21 25.80
N ALA A 8 -21.93 -15.32 26.51
CA ALA A 8 -23.31 -15.56 26.90
C ALA A 8 -24.23 -15.69 25.67
N ALA A 9 -25.15 -16.66 25.73
CA ALA A 9 -25.94 -17.07 24.56
C ALA A 9 -26.93 -16.00 24.07
N ASP A 10 -27.40 -15.13 24.96
CA ASP A 10 -28.56 -14.26 24.71
C ASP A 10 -28.30 -12.76 24.91
N GLU A 11 -27.08 -12.31 24.61
CA GLU A 11 -26.73 -10.90 24.67
C GLU A 11 -26.14 -10.39 23.36
N PHE A 12 -26.22 -9.07 23.18
CA PHE A 12 -25.51 -8.36 22.12
C PHE A 12 -24.14 -7.90 22.62
N ASN A 13 -23.10 -8.36 21.93
CA ASN A 13 -21.73 -7.91 22.09
C ASN A 13 -21.44 -6.85 21.03
N VAL A 14 -21.31 -5.59 21.46
CA VAL A 14 -21.08 -4.44 20.57
C VAL A 14 -19.64 -4.00 20.69
N VAL A 15 -18.87 -4.15 19.62
CA VAL A 15 -17.48 -3.69 19.54
C VAL A 15 -17.44 -2.33 18.85
N GLU A 16 -16.72 -1.39 19.44
CA GLU A 16 -16.45 -0.07 18.88
C GLU A 16 -14.97 0.10 18.55
N LEU A 17 -14.69 0.88 17.51
CA LEU A 17 -13.39 1.45 17.23
C LEU A 17 -13.31 2.83 17.88
N VAL A 18 -12.30 3.05 18.72
CA VAL A 18 -12.00 4.35 19.33
C VAL A 18 -10.76 4.92 18.63
N THR A 19 -10.90 6.11 18.08
CA THR A 19 -9.82 6.86 17.42
C THR A 19 -9.62 8.18 18.14
N GLU A 20 -8.38 8.63 18.26
CA GLU A 20 -8.05 9.94 18.81
C GLU A 20 -7.55 10.84 17.69
N GLN A 21 -8.18 12.01 17.52
CA GLN A 21 -7.77 12.99 16.54
C GLN A 21 -7.80 14.37 17.18
N GLY A 22 -6.65 15.06 17.21
CA GLY A 22 -6.58 16.42 17.75
C GLY A 22 -6.93 16.54 19.24
N GLY A 23 -6.74 15.47 20.03
CA GLY A 23 -7.06 15.45 21.46
C GLY A 23 -8.50 15.11 21.81
N GLU A 24 -9.35 14.86 20.81
CA GLU A 24 -10.72 14.35 21.00
C GLU A 24 -10.80 12.86 20.65
N SER A 25 -11.40 12.05 21.53
CA SER A 25 -11.65 10.64 21.28
C SER A 25 -13.05 10.45 20.68
N LYS A 26 -13.11 9.79 19.52
CA LYS A 26 -14.37 9.43 18.86
C LYS A 26 -14.53 7.91 18.78
N ALA A 27 -15.71 7.43 19.10
CA ALA A 27 -16.05 6.00 19.06
C ALA A 27 -17.04 5.71 17.92
N PHE A 28 -16.80 4.62 17.19
CA PHE A 28 -17.62 4.17 16.07
C PHE A 28 -18.04 2.71 16.28
N PRO A 29 -19.33 2.36 16.18
CA PRO A 29 -19.77 0.97 16.25
C PRO A 29 -19.22 0.20 15.05
N LEU A 30 -18.46 -0.85 15.32
CA LEU A 30 -17.74 -1.61 14.30
C LEU A 30 -18.39 -2.98 14.04
N ALA A 31 -18.85 -3.66 15.09
CA ALA A 31 -19.53 -4.94 14.96
C ALA A 31 -20.56 -5.13 16.08
N THR A 32 -21.64 -5.85 15.76
CA THR A 32 -22.60 -6.36 16.74
C THR A 32 -22.69 -7.88 16.57
N LEU A 33 -22.39 -8.61 17.62
CA LEU A 33 -22.36 -10.07 17.66
C LEU A 33 -23.36 -10.60 18.69
N ARG A 34 -23.99 -11.74 18.42
CA ARG A 34 -24.85 -12.46 19.36
C ARG A 34 -24.83 -13.93 19.01
N ALA A 35 -24.68 -14.81 20.01
CA ALA A 35 -24.42 -16.22 19.75
C ALA A 35 -25.53 -16.90 18.93
N SER A 36 -26.79 -16.48 19.12
CA SER A 36 -27.95 -17.03 18.41
C SER A 36 -28.22 -16.42 17.03
N VAL A 37 -27.55 -15.32 16.65
CA VAL A 37 -27.87 -14.56 15.42
C VAL A 37 -26.63 -14.36 14.55
N MET A 38 -25.54 -13.85 15.13
CA MET A 38 -24.33 -13.47 14.41
C MET A 38 -23.10 -13.74 15.27
N LEU A 39 -22.48 -14.89 15.06
CA LEU A 39 -21.30 -15.35 15.80
C LEU A 39 -20.00 -14.71 15.33
N THR A 40 -19.92 -14.40 14.04
CA THR A 40 -18.70 -13.92 13.37
C THR A 40 -19.06 -12.82 12.38
N VAL A 41 -18.22 -11.79 12.31
CA VAL A 41 -18.26 -10.72 11.31
C VAL A 41 -16.91 -10.65 10.61
N ASN A 42 -16.92 -10.62 9.29
CA ASN A 42 -15.72 -10.39 8.48
C ASN A 42 -15.55 -8.89 8.20
N LEU A 43 -14.36 -8.37 8.49
CA LEU A 43 -13.97 -6.97 8.25
C LEU A 43 -12.80 -6.88 7.26
N SER A 44 -12.61 -7.89 6.42
CA SER A 44 -11.59 -7.89 5.36
C SER A 44 -11.75 -6.67 4.46
N GLY A 45 -10.64 -6.03 4.09
CA GLY A 45 -10.64 -4.81 3.29
C GLY A 45 -10.81 -3.52 4.11
N MET A 46 -10.95 -3.64 5.43
CA MET A 46 -10.86 -2.49 6.33
C MET A 46 -9.40 -2.28 6.75
N GLU A 47 -8.86 -1.11 6.42
CA GLU A 47 -7.53 -0.67 6.82
C GLU A 47 -7.65 0.43 7.86
N LEU A 48 -6.84 0.35 8.92
CA LEU A 48 -6.85 1.30 10.02
C LEU A 48 -5.42 1.81 10.26
N SER A 49 -5.26 3.13 10.34
CA SER A 49 -3.98 3.75 10.69
C SER A 49 -3.76 3.75 12.21
N PRO A 50 -2.64 3.22 12.72
CA PRO A 50 -2.30 3.32 14.15
C PRO A 50 -2.21 4.78 14.65
N PRO A 51 -2.51 5.05 15.94
CA PRO A 51 -2.96 4.09 16.95
C PRO A 51 -4.44 3.75 16.80
N VAL A 52 -4.77 2.47 17.03
CA VAL A 52 -6.15 1.96 16.98
C VAL A 52 -6.51 1.33 18.32
N THR A 53 -7.71 1.62 18.82
CA THR A 53 -8.23 1.00 20.04
C THR A 53 -9.58 0.36 19.76
N PHE A 54 -9.71 -0.93 20.04
CA PHE A 54 -11.00 -1.61 20.02
C PHE A 54 -11.55 -1.71 21.44
N ARG A 55 -12.85 -1.49 21.61
CA ARG A 55 -13.52 -1.54 22.90
C ARG A 55 -14.82 -2.33 22.81
N LEU A 56 -15.04 -3.23 23.75
CA LEU A 56 -16.36 -3.84 23.95
C LEU A 56 -17.25 -2.84 24.69
N ARG A 57 -18.21 -2.22 23.98
CA ARG A 57 -19.16 -1.25 24.55
C ARG A 57 -20.25 -1.93 25.38
N SER A 58 -20.67 -3.12 24.95
CA SER A 58 -21.75 -3.90 25.57
C SER A 58 -21.50 -5.37 25.33
N GLY A 59 -22.04 -6.22 26.21
CA GLY A 59 -21.82 -7.65 26.23
C GLY A 59 -20.68 -8.04 27.17
N SER A 60 -20.71 -9.28 27.62
CA SER A 60 -19.74 -9.88 28.54
C SER A 60 -18.50 -10.45 27.82
N GLY A 61 -18.56 -10.61 26.49
CA GLY A 61 -17.48 -11.22 25.73
C GLY A 61 -17.24 -12.68 26.13
N PRO A 62 -16.08 -13.27 25.82
CA PRO A 62 -14.96 -12.66 25.10
C PRO A 62 -15.23 -12.47 23.60
N VAL A 63 -14.66 -11.43 22.99
CA VAL A 63 -14.66 -11.21 21.53
C VAL A 63 -13.23 -11.26 20.99
N HIS A 64 -13.00 -12.07 19.95
CA HIS A 64 -11.72 -12.17 19.28
C HIS A 64 -11.70 -11.29 18.03
N VAL A 65 -10.66 -10.48 17.90
CA VAL A 65 -10.38 -9.65 16.72
C VAL A 65 -9.12 -10.17 16.05
N CYS A 66 -9.26 -10.72 14.85
CA CYS A 66 -8.13 -11.12 14.02
C CYS A 66 -7.86 -10.03 12.99
N ALA A 67 -6.60 -9.64 12.84
CA ALA A 67 -6.16 -8.63 11.88
C ALA A 67 -4.79 -8.95 11.31
N GLU A 68 -4.48 -8.32 10.18
CA GLU A 68 -3.15 -8.28 9.59
C GLU A 68 -2.49 -6.97 9.99
N HIS A 69 -1.29 -7.05 10.55
CA HIS A 69 -0.43 -5.90 10.79
C HIS A 69 0.60 -5.84 9.67
N VAL A 70 0.42 -4.84 8.80
CA VAL A 70 1.32 -4.57 7.68
C VAL A 70 2.25 -3.43 8.07
N ALA A 71 3.55 -3.70 8.07
CA ALA A 71 4.59 -2.68 8.20
C ALA A 71 5.32 -2.53 6.86
N LEU A 72 5.53 -1.29 6.45
CA LEU A 72 6.41 -0.96 5.33
C LEU A 72 7.81 -0.77 5.91
N GLU A 73 8.80 -1.50 5.38
CA GLU A 73 10.19 -1.16 5.66
C GLU A 73 10.52 0.12 4.89
N GLU A 74 10.71 1.24 5.60
CA GLU A 74 11.37 2.41 5.01
C GLU A 74 12.81 2.01 4.71
N PHE A 75 13.16 1.98 3.43
CA PHE A 75 14.55 1.86 3.01
C PHE A 75 15.23 3.16 3.43
N SER A 76 15.90 3.17 4.60
CA SER A 76 16.86 4.21 4.90
C SER A 76 17.91 4.14 3.80
N GLY A 77 17.90 5.13 2.90
CA GLY A 77 18.84 5.24 1.80
C GLY A 77 20.25 5.39 2.35
N GLU A 78 20.91 4.28 2.59
CA GLU A 78 22.31 4.18 2.92
C GLU A 78 22.87 3.20 1.89
N GLU A 79 23.29 3.71 0.73
CA GLU A 79 24.42 3.25 -0.10
C GLU A 79 24.56 4.24 -1.27
N GLY A 80 25.55 5.13 -1.20
CA GLY A 80 25.94 6.00 -2.31
C GLY A 80 26.36 7.43 -1.96
N GLU A 81 27.11 7.64 -0.87
CA GLU A 81 28.03 8.78 -0.83
C GLU A 81 29.16 8.48 -1.84
N GLU A 82 28.91 8.77 -3.12
CA GLU A 82 29.95 8.78 -4.15
C GLU A 82 30.81 10.02 -3.90
N GLU A 83 32.00 9.75 -3.35
CA GLU A 83 33.03 10.71 -2.99
C GLU A 83 33.26 11.78 -4.07
N GLU A 84 33.33 13.04 -3.62
CA GLU A 84 33.80 14.20 -4.38
C GLU A 84 35.13 13.87 -5.09
N LEU A 85 35.08 13.69 -6.41
CA LEU A 85 36.28 13.67 -7.25
C LEU A 85 36.36 14.95 -8.09
N GLY A 86 37.23 15.85 -7.61
CA GLY A 86 38.10 16.64 -8.48
C GLY A 86 37.63 18.05 -8.81
N GLU A 87 38.04 19.01 -7.98
CA GLU A 87 38.34 20.37 -8.44
C GLU A 87 39.48 20.30 -9.47
N GLU A 88 39.26 20.73 -10.71
CA GLU A 88 40.20 21.56 -11.47
C GLU A 88 39.38 22.52 -12.37
N GLU A 89 39.42 23.80 -12.01
CA GLU A 89 39.04 24.91 -12.88
C GLU A 89 39.94 24.95 -14.12
N GLU A 90 39.42 25.44 -15.26
CA GLU A 90 39.97 26.56 -16.03
C GLU A 90 39.15 26.75 -17.33
N GLU A 91 38.98 28.03 -17.66
CA GLU A 91 38.15 28.65 -18.70
C GLU A 91 38.58 28.30 -20.13
N ASP A 92 37.66 28.32 -21.10
CA ASP A 92 37.73 29.25 -22.24
C ASP A 92 36.46 29.22 -23.13
N GLU A 93 36.23 30.33 -23.82
CA GLU A 93 35.01 30.91 -24.39
C GLU A 93 34.52 30.36 -25.76
N GLU A 94 33.21 30.61 -25.98
CA GLU A 94 32.48 30.96 -27.22
C GLU A 94 32.79 30.31 -28.60
N GLU A 95 31.76 29.74 -29.28
CA GLU A 95 31.08 30.31 -30.48
C GLU A 95 30.14 29.25 -31.16
N GLU A 96 28.83 29.53 -31.23
CA GLU A 96 27.89 29.00 -32.26
C GLU A 96 27.93 29.89 -33.53
N PRO A 97 27.17 29.72 -34.67
CA PRO A 97 26.15 28.72 -35.06
C PRO A 97 26.13 28.24 -36.56
N SER A 98 25.43 27.10 -36.82
CA SER A 98 24.56 26.79 -38.00
C SER A 98 25.17 26.64 -39.43
N PRO A 99 24.49 26.14 -40.51
CA PRO A 99 23.06 25.80 -40.71
C PRO A 99 22.69 24.49 -41.51
N LYS A 100 21.36 24.21 -41.58
CA LYS A 100 20.57 23.22 -42.40
C LYS A 100 20.61 23.54 -43.94
N PRO A 101 19.90 22.89 -44.93
CA PRO A 101 18.72 21.96 -44.93
C PRO A 101 18.79 20.82 -46.03
N GLU A 102 17.82 19.90 -46.29
CA GLU A 102 16.57 20.07 -47.07
C GLU A 102 15.86 18.72 -47.40
N LYS A 103 14.51 18.69 -47.30
CA LYS A 103 13.46 18.11 -48.22
C LYS A 103 13.54 16.61 -48.65
N LYS A 104 12.47 15.80 -48.80
CA LYS A 104 11.07 16.01 -49.27
C LYS A 104 10.26 14.67 -49.23
N GLN A 105 8.96 14.77 -48.92
CA GLN A 105 7.75 14.15 -49.57
C GLN A 105 7.70 12.62 -49.84
N ALA A 106 6.78 11.83 -49.25
CA ALA A 106 5.31 11.70 -49.44
C ALA A 106 4.92 10.46 -50.29
N ALA A 107 4.11 9.54 -49.74
CA ALA A 107 2.90 8.95 -50.36
C ALA A 107 2.42 7.69 -49.63
N ARG A 108 1.10 7.58 -49.46
CA ARG A 108 0.34 6.46 -48.90
C ARG A 108 -0.03 5.47 -50.02
N SER A 109 -0.10 4.17 -49.74
CA SER A 109 -1.32 3.35 -49.97
C SER A 109 -1.14 1.84 -49.72
N ALA A 110 -2.11 1.30 -48.97
CA ALA A 110 -2.79 0.00 -49.10
C ALA A 110 -2.01 -1.32 -49.29
N GLY A 111 -2.22 -2.27 -48.36
CA GLY A 111 -2.14 -3.70 -48.71
C GLY A 111 -1.90 -4.71 -47.59
N LYS A 112 -2.99 -5.16 -46.95
CA LYS A 112 -3.28 -6.55 -46.52
C LYS A 112 -2.15 -7.54 -46.12
N ARG A 113 -2.31 -8.05 -44.89
CA ARG A 113 -2.18 -9.46 -44.40
C ARG A 113 -0.79 -10.02 -44.05
N LYS A 114 -0.65 -10.44 -42.78
CA LYS A 114 -0.26 -11.77 -42.23
C LYS A 114 0.70 -11.67 -41.03
N LYS A 115 0.33 -12.36 -39.94
CA LYS A 115 1.16 -12.84 -38.80
C LYS A 115 2.02 -14.05 -39.28
N PRO A 116 3.10 -14.55 -38.64
CA PRO A 116 3.80 -14.29 -37.35
C PRO A 116 5.25 -13.79 -37.53
N GLU A 117 6.05 -13.43 -36.52
CA GLU A 117 6.95 -14.30 -35.72
C GLU A 117 7.81 -13.41 -34.79
N GLU A 118 8.33 -13.99 -33.70
CA GLU A 118 9.22 -13.44 -32.67
C GLU A 118 10.40 -12.59 -33.16
N ALA A 119 10.76 -11.56 -32.37
CA ALA A 119 12.13 -11.14 -32.14
C ALA A 119 12.19 -10.27 -30.87
N ASP A 120 12.98 -10.74 -29.91
CA ASP A 120 13.52 -10.03 -28.75
C ASP A 120 14.07 -8.63 -29.09
N GLU A 121 13.74 -7.65 -28.26
CA GLU A 121 14.69 -6.60 -27.86
C GLU A 121 14.51 -6.37 -26.35
N ASP A 122 15.48 -6.87 -25.59
CA ASP A 122 15.86 -6.44 -24.26
C ASP A 122 16.06 -4.91 -24.20
N VAL A 123 16.06 -4.39 -22.97
CA VAL A 123 16.34 -3.00 -22.51
C VAL A 123 15.08 -2.21 -22.18
N ASP A 124 14.66 -2.28 -20.91
CA ASP A 124 14.93 -1.16 -19.98
C ASP A 124 14.84 -1.68 -18.54
N ALA A 125 16.00 -1.80 -17.88
CA ALA A 125 16.11 -2.15 -16.48
C ALA A 125 15.71 -0.96 -15.61
N SER A 126 14.41 -0.64 -15.57
CA SER A 126 13.87 0.12 -14.46
C SER A 126 13.83 -0.82 -13.25
N ASN A 127 14.92 -0.82 -12.47
CA ASN A 127 15.00 -1.47 -11.17
C ASN A 127 14.11 -0.72 -10.16
N ASP A 128 12.79 -0.69 -10.39
CA ASP A 128 11.81 -0.27 -9.40
C ASP A 128 11.52 -1.48 -8.52
N ASN A 129 12.36 -1.69 -7.51
CA ASN A 129 12.12 -2.72 -6.52
C ASN A 129 11.07 -2.18 -5.53
N PRO A 130 9.82 -2.68 -5.54
CA PRO A 130 8.78 -2.15 -4.67
C PRO A 130 9.19 -2.35 -3.19
N PRO A 131 8.80 -1.43 -2.29
CA PRO A 131 9.14 -1.54 -0.88
C PRO A 131 8.68 -2.88 -0.30
N LYS A 132 9.60 -3.56 0.41
CA LYS A 132 9.32 -4.85 1.04
C LYS A 132 8.26 -4.65 2.13
N LYS A 133 7.14 -5.37 1.99
CA LYS A 133 6.05 -5.36 2.97
C LYS A 133 6.24 -6.53 3.92
N VAL A 134 6.29 -6.25 5.22
CA VAL A 134 6.27 -7.28 6.27
C VAL A 134 4.84 -7.37 6.80
N CYS A 135 4.28 -8.58 6.81
CA CYS A 135 2.92 -8.86 7.24
C CYS A 135 2.92 -9.84 8.42
N ASN A 136 2.31 -9.45 9.53
CA ASN A 136 2.12 -10.27 10.72
C ASN A 136 0.63 -10.48 11.01
N ARG A 137 0.24 -11.67 11.45
CA ARG A 137 -1.15 -11.96 11.84
C ARG A 137 -1.30 -11.84 13.35
N ASN A 138 -2.15 -10.94 13.80
CA ASN A 138 -2.39 -10.66 15.21
C ASN A 138 -3.83 -11.01 15.61
N VAL A 139 -3.99 -11.50 16.83
CA VAL A 139 -5.30 -11.75 17.45
C VAL A 139 -5.37 -10.99 18.76
N LEU A 140 -6.35 -10.10 18.89
CA LEU A 140 -6.67 -9.37 20.10
C LEU A 140 -7.91 -9.98 20.75
N LEU A 141 -7.89 -10.11 22.07
CA LEU A 141 -9.03 -10.52 22.88
C LEU A 141 -9.61 -9.28 23.58
N LEU A 142 -10.91 -9.08 23.42
CA LEU A 142 -11.69 -8.01 24.06
C LEU A 142 -12.67 -8.59 25.07
#